data_AF-A0A930GT52-F1
#
_entry.id   AF-A0A930GT52-F1
#
_cell.length_a   1.000
_cell.length_b   1.000
_cell.length_c   1.000
_cell.angle_alpha   90.00
_cell.angle_beta   90.00
_cell.angle_gamma   90.00
#
_symmetry.space_group_name_H-M   'P 1'
#
loop_
_entity.id
_entity.type
_entity.pdbx_description
1 polymer ?
#
loop_
_entity_poly.entity_id
_entity_poly.type
_entity_poly.pdbx_seq_one_letter_code
_entity_poly.pdbx_strand_id
1 'polypeptide(L)'
;MKHTIRKMLVTGMISGLLSLSAVSAVYAANGWKESNGTWTYLDDNGQLHKSWLPSSNGYYYMDLSTGVMVTGWKKIDSKWYYFKSNGIMATGWFKVDNDWYYTLSSGNLVQNSWLKSDSNYFYLKGTGVMATGWRQMDGAWYYFKPDGRAAFGWTKVGDKTYYFSSSAKMYTSWNQIDGIYYYFNADGSMKTGWINDGTHKFYMEETEGENHGKMTFGLKKISGASYYFNEKGHMITGWLQSNGKYYYFDADGKMVTGKSINIEGKEYTFDANGVCTNLSGTPSSVTNAISETKKSDGKSSTAAPTAAANEAPTVAPGAKTESSSSPSSSAAQASAEAKPGSKETTAPASPLDEAKAKNNKEEAKSPADESKKNSQSSSSSKDEVGLKPGETSGPK
;
A
#
# COMPACT_ATOMS: atom_id res chain seq x y z
N MET A 1 32.70 33.46 -67.77
CA MET A 1 32.15 32.79 -68.96
C MET A 1 32.72 31.38 -69.03
N LYS A 2 31.81 30.39 -69.15
CA LYS A 2 31.92 29.04 -69.76
C LYS A 2 33.35 28.51 -70.05
N HIS A 3 33.81 27.35 -69.59
CA HIS A 3 33.29 25.99 -69.82
C HIS A 3 33.98 25.03 -68.82
N THR A 4 33.29 24.14 -68.08
CA THR A 4 32.70 22.84 -68.47
C THR A 4 33.72 21.72 -68.78
N ILE A 5 33.90 20.84 -67.77
CA ILE A 5 33.92 19.36 -67.80
C ILE A 5 34.89 18.64 -68.76
N ARG A 6 35.71 17.71 -68.24
CA ARG A 6 35.58 16.25 -68.47
C ARG A 6 36.61 15.45 -67.68
N LYS A 7 36.10 14.50 -66.87
CA LYS A 7 36.82 13.34 -66.36
C LYS A 7 37.15 12.42 -67.53
N MET A 8 38.32 11.80 -67.52
CA MET A 8 38.58 10.57 -68.27
C MET A 8 39.41 9.62 -67.40
N LEU A 9 38.80 8.47 -67.14
CA LEU A 9 39.41 7.24 -66.67
C LEU A 9 40.15 6.61 -67.86
N VAL A 10 41.43 6.25 -67.69
CA VAL A 10 42.08 5.23 -68.53
C VAL A 10 42.94 4.33 -67.64
N THR A 11 42.60 3.06 -67.73
CA THR A 11 43.23 1.86 -67.19
C THR A 11 44.62 1.64 -67.80
N GLY A 12 45.63 1.34 -66.96
CA GLY A 12 46.94 0.89 -67.42
C GLY A 12 47.68 0.17 -66.30
N MET A 13 47.67 -1.16 -66.33
CA MET A 13 48.50 -2.01 -65.48
C MET A 13 49.94 -1.97 -66.00
N ILE A 14 50.93 -1.66 -65.15
CA ILE A 14 52.31 -2.14 -65.31
C ILE A 14 52.86 -2.51 -63.94
N SER A 15 53.33 -3.76 -63.91
CA SER A 15 54.07 -4.47 -62.89
C SER A 15 55.23 -3.68 -62.30
N GLY A 16 55.35 -3.72 -60.98
CA GLY A 16 56.51 -3.23 -60.25
C GLY A 16 56.47 -3.77 -58.83
N LEU A 17 57.15 -4.90 -58.64
CA LEU A 17 57.32 -5.56 -57.35
C LEU A 17 58.10 -4.61 -56.42
N LEU A 18 57.45 -4.09 -55.38
CA LEU A 18 58.11 -3.66 -54.17
C LEU A 18 57.33 -4.26 -53.01
N SER A 19 57.85 -5.41 -52.57
CA SER A 19 57.56 -6.00 -51.29
C SER A 19 57.94 -5.02 -50.18
N LEU A 20 56.98 -4.19 -49.78
CA LEU A 20 56.81 -3.89 -48.37
C LEU A 20 55.54 -4.62 -47.96
N SER A 21 55.70 -5.77 -47.33
CA SER A 21 54.72 -6.20 -46.34
C SER A 21 54.74 -5.14 -45.24
N ALA A 22 54.00 -4.06 -45.45
CA ALA A 22 53.49 -3.29 -44.34
C ALA A 22 52.55 -4.24 -43.62
N VAL A 23 53.07 -4.95 -42.62
CA VAL A 23 52.26 -5.33 -41.48
C VAL A 23 51.82 -3.99 -40.91
N SER A 24 50.68 -3.49 -41.37
CA SER A 24 49.90 -2.59 -40.57
C SER A 24 49.62 -3.40 -39.31
N ALA A 25 50.42 -3.16 -38.26
CA ALA A 25 49.97 -3.44 -36.92
C ALA A 25 48.70 -2.58 -36.79
N VAL A 26 47.56 -3.20 -37.06
CA VAL A 26 46.28 -2.68 -36.63
C VAL A 26 46.42 -2.70 -35.13
N TYR A 27 46.82 -1.59 -34.53
CA TYR A 27 46.67 -1.43 -33.10
C TYR A 27 45.19 -1.67 -32.84
N ALA A 28 44.86 -2.84 -32.30
CA ALA A 28 43.52 -3.11 -31.82
C ALA A 28 43.26 -2.01 -30.81
N ALA A 29 42.41 -1.04 -31.17
CA ALA A 29 42.11 0.05 -30.28
C ALA A 29 41.45 -0.57 -29.05
N ASN A 30 42.12 -0.53 -27.90
CA ASN A 30 41.55 -0.93 -26.62
C ASN A 30 40.28 -0.10 -26.35
N GLY A 31 39.39 -0.60 -25.50
CA GLY A 31 38.13 0.03 -25.16
C GLY A 31 36.93 -0.46 -25.97
N TRP A 32 35.88 0.36 -26.03
CA TRP A 32 34.59 -0.02 -26.62
C TRP A 32 34.68 -0.34 -28.12
N LYS A 33 33.93 -1.36 -28.54
CA LYS A 33 33.77 -1.80 -29.92
C LYS A 33 32.30 -2.08 -30.18
N GLU A 34 31.78 -1.52 -31.27
CA GLU A 34 30.41 -1.78 -31.71
C GLU A 34 30.44 -2.61 -32.98
N SER A 35 29.59 -3.63 -33.05
CA SER A 35 29.33 -4.39 -34.26
C SER A 35 27.87 -4.84 -34.26
N ASN A 36 27.14 -4.52 -35.34
CA ASN A 36 25.73 -4.89 -35.51
C ASN A 36 24.83 -4.51 -34.31
N GLY A 37 25.04 -3.31 -33.74
CA GLY A 37 24.28 -2.82 -32.58
C GLY A 37 24.62 -3.48 -31.25
N THR A 38 25.69 -4.28 -31.22
CA THR A 38 26.18 -4.96 -30.02
C THR A 38 27.51 -4.34 -29.59
N TRP A 39 27.64 -4.07 -28.29
CA TRP A 39 28.83 -3.45 -27.73
C TRP A 39 29.69 -4.48 -26.98
N THR A 40 30.99 -4.48 -27.22
CA THR A 40 32.00 -5.22 -26.46
C THR A 40 33.10 -4.26 -25.99
N TYR A 41 33.92 -4.70 -25.04
CA TYR A 41 35.05 -3.91 -24.53
C TYR A 41 36.33 -4.74 -24.62
N LEU A 42 37.37 -4.18 -25.23
CA LEU A 42 38.70 -4.79 -25.25
C LEU A 42 39.56 -4.18 -24.14
N ASP A 43 40.18 -5.01 -23.31
CA ASP A 43 41.13 -4.58 -22.29
C ASP A 43 42.45 -4.08 -22.91
N ASP A 44 43.40 -3.67 -22.07
CA ASP A 44 44.67 -3.12 -22.53
C ASP A 44 45.54 -4.12 -23.31
N ASN A 45 45.26 -5.41 -23.15
CA ASN A 45 45.92 -6.51 -23.84
C ASN A 45 45.19 -6.93 -25.12
N GLY A 46 44.13 -6.21 -25.51
CA GLY A 46 43.29 -6.53 -26.66
C GLY A 46 42.37 -7.74 -26.44
N GLN A 47 42.17 -8.19 -25.20
CA GLN A 47 41.27 -9.28 -24.85
C GLN A 47 39.86 -8.76 -24.55
N LEU A 48 38.83 -9.57 -24.85
CA LEU A 48 37.46 -9.23 -24.49
C LEU A 48 37.27 -9.20 -22.97
N HIS A 49 36.91 -8.03 -22.45
CA HIS A 49 36.51 -7.87 -21.05
C HIS A 49 35.16 -8.54 -20.80
N LYS A 50 35.06 -9.22 -19.67
CA LYS A 50 33.89 -9.99 -19.23
C LYS A 50 33.57 -9.63 -17.79
N SER A 51 32.33 -9.84 -17.37
CA SER A 51 31.82 -9.45 -16.05
C SER A 51 31.74 -7.93 -15.86
N TRP A 52 31.72 -7.48 -14.61
CA TRP A 52 31.64 -6.08 -14.21
C TRP A 52 32.76 -5.24 -14.82
N LEU A 53 32.37 -4.11 -15.41
CA LEU A 53 33.27 -3.11 -15.98
C LEU A 53 32.95 -1.74 -15.33
N PRO A 54 33.79 -1.26 -14.40
CA PRO A 54 33.63 0.07 -13.83
C PRO A 54 33.99 1.16 -14.85
N SER A 55 33.32 2.30 -14.74
CA SER A 55 33.59 3.51 -15.53
C SER A 55 33.38 4.77 -14.67
N SER A 56 33.77 5.92 -15.20
CA SER A 56 33.50 7.23 -14.57
C SER A 56 32.01 7.51 -14.36
N ASN A 57 31.14 6.93 -15.20
CA ASN A 57 29.71 7.20 -15.23
C ASN A 57 28.87 6.09 -14.55
N GLY A 58 29.51 5.08 -13.95
CA GLY A 58 28.86 3.95 -13.30
C GLY A 58 29.42 2.60 -13.73
N TYR A 59 28.62 1.55 -13.55
CA TYR A 59 29.03 0.17 -13.83
C TYR A 59 28.31 -0.41 -15.04
N TYR A 60 29.05 -1.11 -15.88
CA TYR A 60 28.53 -1.97 -16.94
C TYR A 60 28.67 -3.44 -16.54
N TYR A 61 27.96 -4.32 -17.22
CA TYR A 61 28.18 -5.76 -17.12
C TYR A 61 28.34 -6.35 -18.51
N MET A 62 29.49 -6.99 -18.73
CA MET A 62 29.82 -7.68 -19.97
C MET A 62 29.50 -9.17 -19.78
N ASP A 63 28.70 -9.74 -20.67
CA ASP A 63 28.24 -11.12 -20.55
C ASP A 63 29.43 -12.10 -20.49
N LEU A 64 29.41 -13.02 -19.52
CA LEU A 64 30.53 -13.93 -19.25
C LEU A 64 30.85 -14.86 -20.43
N SER A 65 29.84 -15.18 -21.26
CA SER A 65 30.04 -16.08 -22.40
C SER A 65 30.58 -15.32 -23.60
N THR A 66 29.95 -14.20 -23.96
CA THR A 66 30.18 -13.51 -25.24
C THR A 66 31.02 -12.23 -25.13
N GLY A 67 31.16 -11.63 -23.94
CA GLY A 67 31.76 -10.30 -23.77
C GLY A 67 30.85 -9.15 -24.23
N VAL A 68 29.59 -9.45 -24.55
CA VAL A 68 28.59 -8.46 -24.99
C VAL A 68 28.06 -7.66 -23.80
N MET A 69 27.97 -6.34 -23.95
CA MET A 69 27.40 -5.43 -22.97
C MET A 69 25.93 -5.75 -22.74
N VAL A 70 25.57 -5.93 -21.48
CA VAL A 70 24.19 -6.19 -21.07
C VAL A 70 23.39 -4.89 -20.99
N THR A 71 22.18 -4.92 -21.53
CA THR A 71 21.12 -3.93 -21.33
C THR A 71 19.87 -4.61 -20.79
N GLY A 72 19.02 -3.87 -20.08
CA GLY A 72 17.80 -4.38 -19.46
C GLY A 72 18.06 -5.21 -18.20
N TRP A 73 17.11 -6.10 -17.89
CA TRP A 73 17.15 -6.94 -16.70
C TRP A 73 18.21 -8.04 -16.80
N LYS A 74 19.03 -8.21 -15.76
CA LYS A 74 19.96 -9.34 -15.63
C LYS A 74 20.02 -9.80 -14.19
N LYS A 75 19.96 -11.12 -14.02
CA LYS A 75 20.22 -11.77 -12.73
C LYS A 75 21.69 -12.18 -12.65
N ILE A 76 22.40 -11.67 -11.66
CA ILE A 76 23.83 -11.91 -11.42
C ILE A 76 23.95 -12.33 -9.95
N ASP A 77 24.56 -13.49 -9.69
CA ASP A 77 24.75 -14.03 -8.34
C ASP A 77 23.48 -14.00 -7.48
N SER A 78 22.38 -14.49 -8.08
CA SER A 78 21.03 -14.53 -7.49
C SER A 78 20.35 -13.18 -7.26
N LYS A 79 20.95 -12.05 -7.63
CA LYS A 79 20.40 -10.70 -7.47
C LYS A 79 20.00 -10.10 -8.81
N TRP A 80 18.92 -9.33 -8.82
CA TRP A 80 18.47 -8.62 -10.02
C TRP A 80 19.12 -7.25 -10.12
N TYR A 81 19.51 -6.91 -11.34
CA TYR A 81 20.05 -5.62 -11.76
C TYR A 81 19.31 -5.16 -13.01
N TYR A 82 19.26 -3.85 -13.21
CA TYR A 82 18.78 -3.27 -14.45
C TYR A 82 19.88 -2.41 -15.07
N PHE A 83 20.22 -2.70 -16.32
CA PHE A 83 21.16 -1.92 -17.11
C PHE A 83 20.35 -1.05 -18.06
N LYS A 84 20.57 0.28 -18.03
CA LYS A 84 19.85 1.22 -18.91
C LYS A 84 20.19 0.93 -20.38
N SER A 85 19.48 1.57 -21.31
CA SER A 85 19.72 1.40 -22.75
C SER A 85 21.17 1.70 -23.17
N ASN A 86 21.86 2.58 -22.44
CA ASN A 86 23.27 2.88 -22.64
C ASN A 86 24.22 1.93 -21.88
N GLY A 87 23.73 0.82 -21.30
CA GLY A 87 24.52 -0.18 -20.58
C GLY A 87 24.91 0.17 -19.15
N ILE A 88 24.67 1.41 -18.69
CA ILE A 88 24.98 1.79 -17.31
C ILE A 88 23.95 1.18 -16.36
N MET A 89 24.42 0.51 -15.31
CA MET A 89 23.61 -0.02 -14.21
C MET A 89 22.78 1.07 -13.55
N ALA A 90 21.48 0.84 -13.38
CA ALA A 90 20.60 1.73 -12.64
C ALA A 90 20.88 1.64 -11.13
N THR A 91 20.76 2.79 -10.48
CA THR A 91 20.79 2.95 -9.02
C THR A 91 19.66 3.91 -8.61
N GLY A 92 19.09 3.71 -7.43
CA GLY A 92 17.94 4.50 -6.96
C GLY A 92 16.65 4.19 -7.71
N TRP A 93 15.77 5.19 -7.79
CA TRP A 93 14.48 5.10 -8.50
C TRP A 93 14.68 5.13 -10.02
N PHE A 94 14.03 4.21 -10.71
CA PHE A 94 13.96 4.21 -12.17
C PHE A 94 12.62 3.66 -12.64
N LYS A 95 12.25 4.02 -13.87
CA LYS A 95 11.00 3.61 -14.49
C LYS A 95 11.28 2.74 -15.70
N VAL A 96 10.57 1.62 -15.81
CA VAL A 96 10.55 0.77 -17.01
C VAL A 96 9.10 0.68 -17.45
N ASP A 97 8.83 1.09 -18.69
CA ASP A 97 7.48 1.29 -19.21
C ASP A 97 6.63 2.19 -18.28
N ASN A 98 5.64 1.62 -17.60
CA ASN A 98 4.79 2.35 -16.66
C ASN A 98 5.09 2.06 -15.18
N ASP A 99 6.03 1.17 -14.89
CA ASP A 99 6.30 0.68 -13.54
C ASP A 99 7.56 1.31 -12.94
N TRP A 100 7.46 1.69 -11.66
CA TRP A 100 8.58 2.20 -10.88
C TRP A 100 9.28 1.08 -10.13
N TYR A 101 10.61 1.13 -10.09
CA TYR A 101 11.50 0.20 -9.41
C TYR A 101 12.52 0.98 -8.59
N TYR A 102 13.11 0.31 -7.61
CA TYR A 102 14.21 0.87 -6.84
C TYR A 102 15.36 -0.13 -6.71
N THR A 103 16.58 0.35 -6.97
CA THR A 103 17.82 -0.40 -6.76
C THR A 103 18.67 0.30 -5.72
N LEU A 104 19.34 -0.47 -4.87
CA LEU A 104 20.32 0.06 -3.91
C LEU A 104 21.50 0.70 -4.66
N SER A 105 22.38 1.41 -3.95
CA SER A 105 23.62 1.95 -4.51
C SER A 105 24.54 0.85 -5.09
N SER A 106 24.41 -0.38 -4.60
CA SER A 106 25.07 -1.58 -5.15
C SER A 106 24.42 -2.12 -6.45
N GLY A 107 23.33 -1.52 -6.91
CA GLY A 107 22.54 -1.95 -8.07
C GLY A 107 21.55 -3.07 -7.79
N ASN A 108 21.49 -3.58 -6.55
CA ASN A 108 20.58 -4.67 -6.19
C ASN A 108 19.13 -4.18 -6.17
N LEU A 109 18.25 -4.84 -6.94
CA LEU A 109 16.81 -4.57 -6.94
C LEU A 109 16.21 -4.84 -5.55
N VAL A 110 15.44 -3.88 -5.04
CA VAL A 110 14.66 -4.07 -3.81
C VAL A 110 13.36 -4.80 -4.15
N GLN A 111 13.08 -5.88 -3.44
CA GLN A 111 11.91 -6.75 -3.65
C GLN A 111 11.34 -7.20 -2.31
N ASN A 112 10.01 -7.37 -2.22
CA ASN A 112 9.30 -7.80 -1.01
C ASN A 112 9.72 -7.03 0.24
N SER A 113 9.89 -5.72 0.12
CA SER A 113 10.43 -4.90 1.21
C SER A 113 9.90 -3.49 1.19
N TRP A 114 9.83 -2.92 2.38
CA TRP A 114 9.67 -1.49 2.55
C TRP A 114 10.91 -0.76 2.04
N LEU A 115 10.69 0.47 1.61
CA LEU A 115 11.75 1.40 1.30
C LEU A 115 11.40 2.72 1.97
N LYS A 116 12.28 3.19 2.84
CA LYS A 116 12.21 4.53 3.40
C LYS A 116 13.06 5.47 2.55
N SER A 117 12.44 6.55 2.09
CA SER A 117 13.11 7.65 1.37
C SER A 117 12.67 8.95 2.00
N ASP A 118 13.60 9.63 2.67
CA ASP A 118 13.33 10.79 3.53
C ASP A 118 12.29 10.48 4.61
N SER A 119 11.20 11.24 4.67
CA SER A 119 10.05 11.03 5.55
C SER A 119 8.97 10.11 4.96
N ASN A 120 9.21 9.50 3.80
CA ASN A 120 8.22 8.71 3.08
C ASN A 120 8.54 7.22 3.09
N TYR A 121 7.49 6.40 3.08
CA TYR A 121 7.58 4.95 3.00
C TYR A 121 6.94 4.46 1.70
N PHE A 122 7.61 3.53 1.04
CA PHE A 122 7.16 2.84 -0.16
C PHE A 122 7.26 1.34 0.08
N TYR A 123 6.61 0.54 -0.77
CA TYR A 123 6.79 -0.90 -0.75
C TYR A 123 7.06 -1.42 -2.15
N LEU A 124 8.14 -2.19 -2.31
CA LEU A 124 8.48 -2.83 -3.57
C LEU A 124 7.98 -4.26 -3.50
N LYS A 125 7.09 -4.62 -4.44
CA LYS A 125 6.48 -5.95 -4.54
C LYS A 125 7.55 -7.02 -4.84
N GLY A 126 7.16 -8.30 -4.83
CA GLY A 126 8.07 -9.39 -5.19
C GLY A 126 8.65 -9.27 -6.60
N THR A 127 7.93 -8.62 -7.52
CA THR A 127 8.42 -8.30 -8.87
C THR A 127 9.37 -7.10 -8.93
N GLY A 128 9.61 -6.42 -7.80
CA GLY A 128 10.36 -5.15 -7.73
C GLY A 128 9.54 -3.91 -8.08
N VAL A 129 8.34 -4.07 -8.63
CA VAL A 129 7.45 -2.95 -8.96
C VAL A 129 6.94 -2.31 -7.67
N MET A 130 6.99 -0.98 -7.61
CA MET A 130 6.44 -0.16 -6.53
C MET A 130 4.94 -0.41 -6.35
N ALA A 131 4.51 -0.55 -5.10
CA ALA A 131 3.10 -0.73 -4.77
C ALA A 131 2.34 0.61 -4.88
N THR A 132 1.12 0.52 -5.39
CA THR A 132 0.10 1.57 -5.40
C THR A 132 -1.23 0.92 -5.02
N GLY A 133 -2.14 1.68 -4.42
CA GLY A 133 -3.45 1.20 -3.97
C GLY A 133 -3.39 0.35 -2.69
N TRP A 134 -4.46 -0.41 -2.48
CA TRP A 134 -4.65 -1.27 -1.30
C TRP A 134 -3.73 -2.48 -1.32
N ARG A 135 -3.16 -2.81 -0.16
CA ARG A 135 -2.33 -4.00 0.00
C ARG A 135 -2.45 -4.58 1.40
N GLN A 136 -2.69 -5.88 1.48
CA GLN A 136 -2.65 -6.63 2.73
C GLN A 136 -1.25 -7.23 2.92
N MET A 137 -0.63 -6.98 4.07
CA MET A 137 0.68 -7.51 4.45
C MET A 137 0.70 -7.74 5.96
N ASP A 138 1.30 -8.84 6.42
CA ASP A 138 1.49 -9.13 7.84
C ASP A 138 0.21 -8.96 8.70
N GLY A 139 -0.93 -9.43 8.16
CA GLY A 139 -2.23 -9.35 8.83
C GLY A 139 -2.89 -7.97 8.87
N ALA A 140 -2.30 -6.95 8.25
CA ALA A 140 -2.84 -5.59 8.22
C ALA A 140 -3.05 -5.06 6.80
N TRP A 141 -3.98 -4.12 6.65
CA TRP A 141 -4.17 -3.37 5.41
C TRP A 141 -3.36 -2.08 5.41
N TYR A 142 -2.77 -1.79 4.26
CA TYR A 142 -2.04 -0.57 3.95
C TYR A 142 -2.61 0.04 2.67
N TYR A 143 -2.47 1.34 2.54
CA TYR A 143 -2.79 2.04 1.30
C TYR A 143 -1.56 2.80 0.80
N PHE A 144 -1.19 2.56 -0.44
CA PHE A 144 -0.15 3.30 -1.14
C PHE A 144 -0.82 4.29 -2.09
N LYS A 145 -0.52 5.57 -1.95
CA LYS A 145 -1.05 6.63 -2.82
C LYS A 145 -0.59 6.40 -4.27
N PRO A 146 -1.19 7.09 -5.26
CA PRO A 146 -0.79 6.94 -6.68
C PRO A 146 0.70 7.20 -6.95
N ASP A 147 1.35 8.01 -6.11
CA ASP A 147 2.80 8.28 -6.16
C ASP A 147 3.64 7.26 -5.38
N GLY A 148 3.03 6.18 -4.87
CA GLY A 148 3.68 5.08 -4.17
C GLY A 148 3.91 5.29 -2.68
N ARG A 149 3.67 6.49 -2.14
CA ARG A 149 3.86 6.74 -0.71
C ARG A 149 2.76 6.06 0.10
N ALA A 150 3.13 5.39 1.18
CA ALA A 150 2.20 4.86 2.16
C ALA A 150 1.35 5.98 2.80
N ALA A 151 0.10 5.66 3.11
CA ALA A 151 -0.82 6.53 3.83
C ALA A 151 -0.62 6.43 5.35
N PHE A 152 -0.82 7.56 6.02
CA PHE A 152 -0.75 7.73 7.47
C PHE A 152 -1.87 8.69 7.88
N GLY A 153 -2.40 8.51 9.09
CA GLY A 153 -3.48 9.33 9.62
C GLY A 153 -4.75 9.30 8.78
N TRP A 154 -5.53 10.38 8.88
CA TRP A 154 -6.76 10.58 8.10
C TRP A 154 -6.48 10.60 6.61
N THR A 155 -7.07 9.67 5.87
CA THR A 155 -6.88 9.52 4.43
C THR A 155 -8.21 9.24 3.75
N LYS A 156 -8.56 10.06 2.76
CA LYS A 156 -9.71 9.83 1.88
C LYS A 156 -9.28 9.01 0.67
N VAL A 157 -10.00 7.92 0.40
CA VAL A 157 -9.80 7.04 -0.76
C VAL A 157 -11.15 6.86 -1.45
N GLY A 158 -11.30 7.47 -2.63
CA GLY A 158 -12.61 7.64 -3.25
C GLY A 158 -13.54 8.46 -2.36
N ASP A 159 -14.74 7.95 -2.11
CA ASP A 159 -15.74 8.61 -1.26
C ASP A 159 -15.65 8.22 0.22
N LYS A 160 -14.72 7.31 0.57
CA LYS A 160 -14.57 6.78 1.92
C LYS A 160 -13.38 7.41 2.63
N THR A 161 -13.55 7.65 3.93
CA THR A 161 -12.48 8.13 4.82
C THR A 161 -11.97 6.99 5.67
N TYR A 162 -10.64 6.90 5.81
CA TYR A 162 -9.93 5.88 6.56
C TYR A 162 -8.97 6.55 7.54
N TYR A 163 -8.50 5.80 8.53
CA TYR A 163 -7.38 6.19 9.36
C TYR A 163 -6.29 5.13 9.33
N PHE A 164 -5.05 5.56 9.09
CA PHE A 164 -3.87 4.71 9.13
C PHE A 164 -3.00 5.08 10.34
N SER A 165 -2.53 4.09 11.09
CA SER A 165 -1.68 4.28 12.26
C SER A 165 -0.32 4.89 11.91
N SER A 166 0.49 5.22 12.91
CA SER A 166 1.90 5.60 12.74
C SER A 166 2.74 4.51 12.07
N SER A 167 2.33 3.25 12.18
CA SER A 167 2.92 2.09 11.49
C SER A 167 2.28 1.84 10.10
N ALA A 168 1.54 2.82 9.55
CA ALA A 168 0.77 2.75 8.30
C ALA A 168 -0.36 1.70 8.25
N LYS A 169 -0.72 1.08 9.38
CA LYS A 169 -1.76 0.04 9.43
C LYS A 169 -3.14 0.68 9.48
N MET A 170 -4.04 0.27 8.60
CA MET A 170 -5.43 0.70 8.57
C MET A 170 -6.15 0.34 9.87
N TYR A 171 -6.87 1.29 10.45
CA TYR A 171 -7.74 1.05 11.60
C TYR A 171 -9.07 0.39 11.18
N THR A 172 -9.56 -0.45 12.08
CA THR A 172 -10.89 -1.08 12.05
C THR A 172 -11.46 -1.05 13.47
N SER A 173 -12.77 -1.13 13.60
CA SER A 173 -13.51 -1.09 14.87
C SER A 173 -13.29 0.21 15.66
N TRP A 174 -13.57 0.18 16.96
CA TRP A 174 -13.39 1.31 17.88
C TRP A 174 -11.92 1.71 18.01
N ASN A 175 -11.64 2.99 17.76
CA ASN A 175 -10.31 3.56 17.97
C ASN A 175 -10.44 4.96 18.57
N GLN A 176 -9.47 5.33 19.41
CA GLN A 176 -9.37 6.67 19.95
C GLN A 176 -8.27 7.44 19.22
N ILE A 177 -8.61 8.58 18.63
CA ILE A 177 -7.71 9.46 17.88
C ILE A 177 -7.79 10.83 18.54
N ASP A 178 -6.65 11.33 19.04
CA ASP A 178 -6.56 12.61 19.77
C ASP A 178 -7.57 12.73 20.92
N GLY A 179 -7.78 11.64 21.66
CA GLY A 179 -8.72 11.59 22.78
C GLY A 179 -10.19 11.39 22.40
N ILE A 180 -10.51 11.31 21.11
CA ILE A 180 -11.87 11.21 20.59
C ILE A 180 -12.11 9.82 20.00
N TYR A 181 -13.26 9.21 20.32
CA TYR A 181 -13.62 7.90 19.79
C TYR A 181 -14.23 8.00 18.39
N TYR A 182 -13.73 7.15 17.50
CA TYR A 182 -14.24 6.88 16.17
C TYR A 182 -14.49 5.38 16.01
N TYR A 183 -15.36 5.03 15.06
CA TYR A 183 -15.56 3.64 14.66
C TYR A 183 -15.26 3.49 13.19
N PHE A 184 -14.49 2.45 12.86
CA PHE A 184 -14.18 2.07 11.48
C PHE A 184 -14.81 0.71 11.20
N ASN A 185 -15.43 0.56 10.03
CA ASN A 185 -16.00 -0.73 9.61
C ASN A 185 -14.88 -1.76 9.36
N ALA A 186 -15.26 -3.02 9.14
CA ALA A 186 -14.31 -4.08 8.80
C ALA A 186 -13.53 -3.80 7.51
N ASP A 187 -14.11 -3.04 6.57
CA ASP A 187 -13.42 -2.58 5.36
C ASP A 187 -12.52 -1.36 5.62
N GLY A 188 -12.46 -0.85 6.84
CA GLY A 188 -11.69 0.30 7.29
C GLY A 188 -12.37 1.66 7.10
N SER A 189 -13.52 1.72 6.43
CA SER A 189 -14.21 2.98 6.24
C SER A 189 -14.74 3.53 7.56
N MET A 190 -14.57 4.82 7.79
CA MET A 190 -15.11 5.50 8.97
C MET A 190 -16.64 5.41 8.96
N LYS A 191 -17.21 4.98 10.08
CA LYS A 191 -18.66 4.87 10.25
C LYS A 191 -19.22 6.16 10.82
N THR A 192 -20.30 6.63 10.22
CA THR A 192 -21.18 7.67 10.76
C THR A 192 -22.54 7.07 11.13
N GLY A 193 -23.32 7.79 11.92
CA GLY A 193 -24.65 7.42 12.36
C GLY A 193 -24.68 6.36 13.44
N TRP A 194 -25.79 5.62 13.49
CA TRP A 194 -26.02 4.62 14.53
C TRP A 194 -25.08 3.41 14.45
N ILE A 195 -24.67 2.95 15.63
CA ILE A 195 -23.97 1.69 15.87
C ILE A 195 -24.71 0.93 16.97
N ASN A 196 -24.81 -0.39 16.83
CA ASN A 196 -25.36 -1.29 17.83
C ASN A 196 -24.38 -2.46 18.01
N ASP A 197 -23.85 -2.64 19.22
CA ASP A 197 -22.93 -3.74 19.54
C ASP A 197 -23.65 -5.00 20.08
N GLY A 198 -24.98 -4.99 20.07
CA GLY A 198 -25.85 -6.03 20.62
C GLY A 198 -26.34 -5.74 22.03
N THR A 199 -25.65 -4.87 22.78
CA THR A 199 -26.00 -4.48 24.16
C THR A 199 -26.29 -2.98 24.27
N HIS A 200 -25.52 -2.16 23.57
CA HIS A 200 -25.57 -0.71 23.62
C HIS A 200 -25.71 -0.14 22.21
N LYS A 201 -26.39 1.00 22.14
CA LYS A 201 -26.45 1.83 20.94
C LYS A 201 -25.55 3.05 21.11
N PHE A 202 -24.86 3.43 20.05
CA PHE A 202 -24.00 4.60 19.98
C PHE A 202 -24.40 5.43 18.76
N TYR A 203 -23.99 6.70 18.75
CA TYR A 203 -24.17 7.56 17.59
C TYR A 203 -22.86 8.26 17.23
N MET A 204 -22.42 8.04 16.00
CA MET A 204 -21.28 8.73 15.39
C MET A 204 -21.81 9.91 14.58
N GLU A 205 -21.25 11.09 14.76
CA GLU A 205 -21.76 12.30 14.10
C GLU A 205 -21.74 12.16 12.57
N GLU A 206 -22.91 12.31 11.95
CA GLU A 206 -23.06 12.26 10.49
C GLU A 206 -22.72 13.59 9.82
N THR A 207 -22.95 14.71 10.52
CA THR A 207 -22.78 16.05 9.97
C THR A 207 -21.32 16.28 9.58
N GLU A 208 -21.10 16.64 8.32
CA GLU A 208 -19.79 17.06 7.82
C GLU A 208 -19.26 18.27 8.59
N GLY A 209 -17.95 18.33 8.78
CA GLY A 209 -17.28 19.40 9.54
C GLY A 209 -16.47 18.87 10.72
N GLU A 210 -16.21 19.74 11.70
CA GLU A 210 -15.25 19.44 12.78
C GLU A 210 -15.61 18.21 13.60
N ASN A 211 -16.91 17.89 13.72
CA ASN A 211 -17.39 16.77 14.52
C ASN A 211 -17.64 15.50 13.73
N HIS A 212 -17.47 15.51 12.41
CA HIS A 212 -17.80 14.39 11.54
C HIS A 212 -17.11 13.09 12.00
N GLY A 213 -17.91 12.03 12.17
CA GLY A 213 -17.45 10.71 12.63
C GLY A 213 -17.15 10.59 14.12
N LYS A 214 -17.18 11.67 14.91
CA LYS A 214 -16.93 11.61 16.37
C LYS A 214 -18.09 10.94 17.11
N MET A 215 -17.77 10.12 18.11
CA MET A 215 -18.79 9.55 18.99
C MET A 215 -19.50 10.63 19.82
N THR A 216 -20.82 10.55 19.92
CA THR A 216 -21.66 11.50 20.65
C THR A 216 -21.75 11.19 22.14
N PHE A 217 -21.82 12.25 22.94
CA PHE A 217 -22.09 12.22 24.38
C PHE A 217 -23.19 13.24 24.72
N GLY A 218 -23.89 13.01 25.82
CA GLY A 218 -24.93 13.93 26.30
C GLY A 218 -26.19 13.94 25.44
N LEU A 219 -26.95 15.04 25.51
CA LEU A 219 -28.20 15.21 24.77
C LEU A 219 -27.92 15.51 23.29
N LYS A 220 -28.53 14.73 22.39
CA LYS A 220 -28.43 14.92 20.94
C LYS A 220 -29.78 14.76 20.27
N LYS A 221 -30.10 15.67 19.35
CA LYS A 221 -31.26 15.55 18.47
C LYS A 221 -30.87 14.84 17.18
N ILE A 222 -31.57 13.74 16.87
CA ILE A 222 -31.34 12.90 15.69
C ILE A 222 -32.69 12.68 15.01
N SER A 223 -32.81 13.11 13.75
CA SER A 223 -34.04 12.99 12.95
C SER A 223 -35.32 13.46 13.68
N GLY A 224 -35.23 14.59 14.38
CA GLY A 224 -36.36 15.21 15.09
C GLY A 224 -36.59 14.73 16.53
N ALA A 225 -36.03 13.59 16.93
CA ALA A 225 -36.14 13.08 18.30
C ALA A 225 -34.87 13.36 19.12
N SER A 226 -35.03 13.60 20.42
CA SER A 226 -33.91 13.80 21.35
C SER A 226 -33.53 12.48 22.00
N TYR A 227 -32.23 12.20 22.04
CA TYR A 227 -31.61 11.03 22.68
C TYR A 227 -30.56 11.52 23.68
N TYR A 228 -30.20 10.66 24.62
CA TYR A 228 -29.14 10.94 25.57
C TYR A 228 -28.11 9.83 25.59
N PHE A 229 -26.83 10.20 25.56
CA PHE A 229 -25.68 9.29 25.58
C PHE A 229 -24.86 9.53 26.85
N ASN A 230 -24.53 8.49 27.63
CA ASN A 230 -23.71 8.65 28.85
C ASN A 230 -22.22 8.86 28.54
N GLU A 231 -21.39 8.93 29.58
CA GLU A 231 -19.93 9.12 29.49
C GLU A 231 -19.19 8.04 28.69
N LYS A 232 -19.81 6.88 28.47
CA LYS A 232 -19.28 5.79 27.63
C LYS A 232 -19.82 5.85 26.20
N GLY A 233 -20.64 6.83 25.87
CA GLY A 233 -21.33 6.95 24.58
C GLY A 233 -22.52 6.01 24.43
N HIS A 234 -22.95 5.32 25.50
CA HIS A 234 -24.11 4.42 25.43
C HIS A 234 -25.39 5.27 25.43
N MET A 235 -26.28 5.01 24.48
CA MET A 235 -27.62 5.57 24.47
C MET A 235 -28.39 5.05 25.69
N ILE A 236 -29.07 5.95 26.39
CA ILE A 236 -29.81 5.65 27.61
C ILE A 236 -31.30 5.50 27.31
N THR A 237 -31.93 4.54 27.98
CA THR A 237 -33.38 4.37 28.08
C THR A 237 -33.78 4.50 29.55
N GLY A 238 -35.02 4.89 29.82
CA GLY A 238 -35.53 5.08 31.17
C GLY A 238 -35.26 6.47 31.73
N TRP A 239 -35.13 6.56 33.06
CA TRP A 239 -35.04 7.83 33.78
C TRP A 239 -33.65 8.46 33.69
N LEU A 240 -33.62 9.74 33.37
CA LEU A 240 -32.44 10.60 33.42
C LEU A 240 -32.67 11.75 34.40
N GLN A 241 -31.74 11.99 35.31
CA GLN A 241 -31.71 13.19 36.15
C GLN A 241 -30.64 14.17 35.65
N SER A 242 -31.02 15.42 35.43
CA SER A 242 -30.10 16.51 35.10
C SER A 242 -30.50 17.78 35.84
N ASN A 243 -29.56 18.37 36.59
CA ASN A 243 -29.78 19.62 37.34
C ASN A 243 -31.05 19.60 38.22
N GLY A 244 -31.31 18.47 38.90
CA GLY A 244 -32.48 18.28 39.77
C GLY A 244 -33.80 18.03 39.03
N LYS A 245 -33.81 18.07 37.69
CA LYS A 245 -34.96 17.76 36.85
C LYS A 245 -34.90 16.33 36.35
N TYR A 246 -36.05 15.72 36.11
CA TYR A 246 -36.17 14.35 35.64
C TYR A 246 -36.78 14.30 34.25
N TYR A 247 -36.19 13.47 33.41
CA TYR A 247 -36.57 13.20 32.03
C TYR A 247 -36.74 11.70 31.86
N TYR A 248 -37.53 11.28 30.87
CA TYR A 248 -37.70 9.87 30.56
C TYR A 248 -37.44 9.62 29.07
N PHE A 249 -36.62 8.61 28.79
CA PHE A 249 -36.33 8.11 27.46
C PHE A 249 -37.04 6.78 27.28
N ASP A 250 -37.82 6.62 26.21
CA ASP A 250 -38.57 5.39 25.96
C ASP A 250 -37.65 4.19 25.60
N ALA A 251 -38.26 3.04 25.28
CA ALA A 251 -37.51 1.83 24.93
C ALA A 251 -36.67 1.98 23.64
N ASP A 252 -37.01 2.95 22.77
CA ASP A 252 -36.21 3.30 21.59
C ASP A 252 -35.12 4.33 21.92
N GLY A 253 -35.10 4.87 23.14
CA GLY A 253 -34.21 5.91 23.60
C GLY A 253 -34.66 7.32 23.25
N LYS A 254 -35.92 7.52 22.84
CA LYS A 254 -36.45 8.85 22.50
C LYS A 254 -36.99 9.54 23.75
N MET A 255 -36.62 10.80 23.94
CA MET A 255 -37.11 11.61 25.04
C MET A 255 -38.62 11.83 24.93
N VAL A 256 -39.34 11.57 26.02
CA VAL A 256 -40.77 11.82 26.12
C VAL A 256 -41.03 13.29 26.41
N THR A 257 -41.85 13.94 25.58
CA THR A 257 -42.17 15.38 25.68
C THR A 257 -43.64 15.64 25.42
N GLY A 258 -44.24 16.58 26.15
CA GLY A 258 -45.57 17.15 25.89
C GLY A 258 -46.73 16.17 26.05
N LYS A 259 -46.55 15.09 26.81
CA LYS A 259 -47.57 14.04 27.01
C LYS A 259 -47.46 13.39 28.37
N SER A 260 -48.51 12.69 28.77
CA SER A 260 -48.53 11.80 29.92
C SER A 260 -48.33 10.35 29.47
N ILE A 261 -47.53 9.58 30.21
CA ILE A 261 -47.30 8.15 29.97
C ILE A 261 -47.33 7.36 31.28
N ASN A 262 -47.67 6.07 31.18
CA ASN A 262 -47.60 5.16 32.30
C ASN A 262 -46.22 4.49 32.35
N ILE A 263 -45.55 4.58 33.50
CA ILE A 263 -44.27 3.94 33.78
C ILE A 263 -44.45 3.15 35.08
N GLU A 264 -44.27 1.82 35.02
CA GLU A 264 -44.39 0.94 36.19
C GLU A 264 -45.74 1.10 36.94
N GLY A 265 -46.84 1.32 36.21
CA GLY A 265 -48.18 1.46 36.79
C GLY A 265 -48.52 2.87 37.29
N LYS A 266 -47.60 3.84 37.20
CA LYS A 266 -47.81 5.24 37.60
C LYS A 266 -47.85 6.17 36.39
N GLU A 267 -48.74 7.16 36.42
CA GLU A 267 -48.83 8.17 35.36
C GLU A 267 -47.89 9.35 35.63
N TYR A 268 -47.03 9.64 34.66
CA TYR A 268 -46.10 10.76 34.67
C TYR A 268 -46.38 11.69 33.49
N THR A 269 -46.41 12.98 33.75
CA THR A 269 -46.66 14.06 32.78
C THR A 269 -45.36 14.80 32.49
N PHE A 270 -45.04 14.91 31.20
CA PHE A 270 -43.83 15.58 30.72
C PHE A 270 -44.20 16.83 29.95
N ASP A 271 -43.54 17.96 30.26
CA ASP A 271 -43.74 19.22 29.56
C ASP A 271 -43.15 19.20 28.13
N ALA A 272 -43.30 20.29 27.38
CA ALA A 272 -42.79 20.41 26.01
C ALA A 272 -41.25 20.26 25.90
N ASN A 273 -40.52 20.46 27.00
CA ASN A 273 -39.07 20.29 27.08
C ASN A 273 -38.66 18.90 27.63
N GLY A 274 -39.64 18.05 27.99
CA GLY A 274 -39.44 16.72 28.53
C GLY A 274 -39.22 16.65 30.03
N VAL A 275 -39.48 17.73 30.77
CA VAL A 275 -39.35 17.73 32.24
C VAL A 275 -40.59 17.09 32.84
N CYS A 276 -40.39 16.10 33.71
CA CYS A 276 -41.46 15.48 34.50
C CYS A 276 -42.01 16.47 35.53
N THR A 277 -43.30 16.80 35.46
CA THR A 277 -43.93 17.85 36.29
C THR A 277 -44.64 17.32 37.53
N ASN A 278 -44.95 16.03 37.58
CA ASN A 278 -45.70 15.38 38.65
C ASN A 278 -44.92 14.20 39.25
N LEU A 279 -43.60 14.37 39.42
CA LEU A 279 -42.75 13.33 39.98
C LEU A 279 -43.25 12.92 41.38
N SER A 280 -43.60 11.64 41.54
CA SER A 280 -44.02 11.07 42.83
C SER A 280 -43.07 9.94 43.25
N GLY A 281 -42.39 10.12 44.38
CA GLY A 281 -41.35 9.22 44.87
C GLY A 281 -40.07 9.26 44.05
N THR A 282 -39.14 8.35 44.38
CA THR A 282 -37.88 8.19 43.64
C THR A 282 -38.09 7.16 42.52
N PRO A 283 -37.85 7.52 41.24
CA PRO A 283 -37.95 6.56 40.16
C PRO A 283 -36.92 5.43 40.27
N SER A 284 -37.28 4.26 39.75
CA SER A 284 -36.37 3.11 39.63
C SER A 284 -35.27 3.40 38.60
N SER A 285 -34.02 3.01 38.91
CA SER A 285 -32.87 3.02 37.97
C SER A 285 -32.65 4.35 37.23
N VAL A 286 -32.32 5.40 37.99
CA VAL A 286 -32.05 6.74 37.45
C VAL A 286 -30.61 6.85 36.97
N THR A 287 -30.42 7.26 35.72
CA THR A 287 -29.11 7.68 35.19
C THR A 287 -28.88 9.15 35.49
N ASN A 288 -27.69 9.52 35.96
CA ASN A 288 -27.33 10.93 36.13
C ASN A 288 -26.72 11.48 34.83
N ALA A 289 -27.11 12.70 34.47
CA ALA A 289 -26.53 13.39 33.35
C ALA A 289 -25.05 13.74 33.61
N ILE A 290 -24.29 13.85 32.52
CA ILE A 290 -22.90 14.26 32.52
C ILE A 290 -22.88 15.70 33.01
N SER A 291 -22.08 15.98 34.04
CA SER A 291 -21.91 17.33 34.56
C SER A 291 -21.43 18.28 33.46
N GLU A 292 -22.11 19.40 33.25
CA GLU A 292 -21.82 20.41 32.20
C GLU A 292 -20.43 21.09 32.33
N THR A 293 -19.59 20.69 33.29
CA THR A 293 -18.25 21.24 33.54
C THR A 293 -17.13 20.67 32.66
N LYS A 294 -17.43 19.86 31.63
CA LYS A 294 -16.49 19.60 30.54
C LYS A 294 -17.15 19.85 29.19
N LYS A 295 -17.27 21.14 28.82
CA LYS A 295 -17.44 21.53 27.42
C LYS A 295 -16.31 20.92 26.58
N SER A 296 -16.66 20.66 25.33
CA SER A 296 -15.88 20.05 24.25
C SER A 296 -14.64 20.83 23.85
N ASP A 297 -13.74 21.13 24.78
CA ASP A 297 -12.34 21.35 24.45
C ASP A 297 -11.67 19.99 24.59
N GLY A 298 -11.12 19.48 23.49
CA GLY A 298 -10.48 18.17 23.36
C GLY A 298 -9.22 18.01 24.20
N LYS A 299 -9.32 18.19 25.52
CA LYS A 299 -8.26 17.96 26.49
C LYS A 299 -8.85 17.77 27.88
N SER A 300 -9.07 16.52 28.29
CA SER A 300 -9.12 16.25 29.73
C SER A 300 -8.75 14.83 30.12
N SER A 301 -7.70 14.79 30.96
CA SER A 301 -7.35 13.80 31.97
C SER A 301 -7.14 12.37 31.52
N THR A 302 -5.85 12.05 31.36
CA THR A 302 -5.22 10.74 31.56
C THR A 302 -5.82 9.98 32.76
N ALA A 303 -6.67 9.02 32.46
CA ALA A 303 -6.80 7.79 33.24
C ALA A 303 -6.80 6.66 32.22
N ALA A 304 -5.66 5.97 32.09
CA ALA A 304 -5.51 4.84 31.18
C ALA A 304 -6.46 3.71 31.61
N PRO A 305 -7.37 3.23 30.75
CA PRO A 305 -7.84 1.86 30.85
C PRO A 305 -6.87 0.97 30.09
N THR A 306 -6.50 -0.12 30.74
CA THR A 306 -5.64 -1.20 30.27
C THR A 306 -6.03 -1.65 28.86
N ALA A 307 -5.02 -1.74 27.99
CA ALA A 307 -5.14 -2.32 26.66
C ALA A 307 -5.71 -3.74 26.74
N ALA A 308 -6.96 -3.92 26.33
CA ALA A 308 -7.45 -5.22 25.92
C ALA A 308 -6.95 -5.45 24.49
N ALA A 309 -5.93 -6.30 24.37
CA ALA A 309 -5.48 -6.83 23.09
C ALA A 309 -6.66 -7.54 22.42
N ASN A 310 -7.15 -7.01 21.30
CA ASN A 310 -8.09 -7.71 20.44
C ASN A 310 -7.29 -8.61 19.49
N GLU A 311 -7.14 -9.86 19.89
CA GLU A 311 -7.02 -10.96 18.94
C GLU A 311 -8.33 -11.06 18.15
N ALA A 312 -8.21 -11.25 16.84
CA ALA A 312 -9.34 -11.35 15.92
C ALA A 312 -10.20 -12.58 16.23
N PRO A 313 -11.55 -12.49 16.18
CA PRO A 313 -12.39 -13.68 16.20
C PRO A 313 -12.45 -14.28 14.80
N THR A 314 -11.75 -15.38 14.59
CA THR A 314 -12.03 -16.33 13.51
C THR A 314 -13.29 -17.13 13.88
N VAL A 315 -14.36 -16.98 13.09
CA VAL A 315 -15.51 -17.88 13.15
C VAL A 315 -15.47 -18.77 11.90
N ALA A 316 -15.19 -20.05 12.11
CA ALA A 316 -15.64 -21.13 11.26
C ALA A 316 -16.29 -22.21 12.17
N PRO A 317 -17.38 -22.89 11.74
CA PRO A 317 -18.26 -23.60 12.66
C PRO A 317 -17.87 -25.07 12.87
N GLY A 318 -17.79 -25.44 14.15
CA GLY A 318 -18.40 -26.63 14.75
C GLY A 318 -17.99 -28.03 14.27
N ALA A 319 -17.26 -28.76 15.12
CA ALA A 319 -17.50 -30.18 15.37
C ALA A 319 -16.96 -30.58 16.75
N LYS A 320 -17.78 -31.30 17.52
CA LYS A 320 -17.51 -31.84 18.86
C LYS A 320 -16.60 -33.09 18.76
N THR A 321 -15.66 -33.23 19.69
CA THR A 321 -15.04 -34.50 20.17
C THR A 321 -16.08 -35.28 21.00
N GLU A 322 -16.17 -36.61 21.08
CA GLU A 322 -15.22 -37.69 21.42
C GLU A 322 -15.73 -39.06 20.87
N SER A 323 -14.88 -39.93 20.32
CA SER A 323 -14.24 -41.15 20.89
C SER A 323 -14.89 -42.51 20.55
N SER A 324 -14.06 -43.37 19.92
CA SER A 324 -13.98 -44.85 19.89
C SER A 324 -15.23 -45.74 19.88
N SER A 325 -15.41 -46.53 18.81
CA SER A 325 -15.24 -48.00 18.80
C SER A 325 -15.76 -48.64 17.49
N SER A 326 -15.10 -49.70 17.05
CA SER A 326 -15.56 -50.66 16.02
C SER A 326 -15.58 -52.05 16.68
N PRO A 327 -16.06 -53.18 16.08
CA PRO A 327 -16.75 -53.37 14.79
C PRO A 327 -18.01 -54.29 14.86
N SER A 328 -18.76 -54.43 13.75
CA SER A 328 -19.13 -55.73 13.11
C SER A 328 -20.48 -55.76 12.34
N SER A 329 -20.40 -56.24 11.09
CA SER A 329 -21.27 -57.18 10.35
C SER A 329 -22.75 -56.91 9.96
N SER A 330 -23.08 -57.50 8.80
CA SER A 330 -24.37 -57.78 8.12
C SER A 330 -24.90 -56.64 7.23
N ALA A 331 -24.87 -56.71 5.89
CA ALA A 331 -25.40 -57.67 4.90
C ALA A 331 -26.87 -57.39 4.48
N ALA A 332 -27.05 -57.17 3.17
CA ALA A 332 -28.25 -57.25 2.30
C ALA A 332 -28.41 -55.97 1.44
N GLN A 333 -27.96 -55.99 0.17
CA GLN A 333 -28.73 -56.31 -1.06
C GLN A 333 -29.69 -55.18 -1.50
N ALA A 334 -29.30 -54.44 -2.56
CA ALA A 334 -29.79 -54.54 -3.96
C ALA A 334 -30.99 -53.59 -4.20
N SER A 335 -31.04 -52.69 -5.18
CA SER A 335 -30.87 -52.87 -6.64
C SER A 335 -30.60 -51.49 -7.29
N ALA A 336 -29.65 -51.33 -8.23
CA ALA A 336 -29.83 -51.28 -9.69
C ALA A 336 -31.03 -50.41 -10.14
N GLU A 337 -30.89 -49.32 -10.91
CA GLU A 337 -30.47 -49.24 -12.33
C GLU A 337 -29.90 -47.84 -12.68
N ALA A 338 -28.72 -47.77 -13.31
CA ALA A 338 -28.44 -47.55 -14.75
C ALA A 338 -28.58 -46.07 -15.23
N LYS A 339 -27.48 -45.27 -15.26
CA LYS A 339 -26.51 -45.01 -16.37
C LYS A 339 -26.96 -43.86 -17.32
N PRO A 340 -26.06 -43.19 -18.08
CA PRO A 340 -25.11 -42.18 -17.62
C PRO A 340 -25.21 -40.86 -18.41
N GLY A 341 -24.70 -39.77 -17.83
CA GLY A 341 -24.36 -38.54 -18.54
C GLY A 341 -22.93 -38.14 -18.23
N SER A 342 -21.97 -38.75 -18.93
CA SER A 342 -20.55 -38.39 -18.90
C SER A 342 -20.34 -37.00 -19.52
N LYS A 343 -19.79 -36.07 -18.74
CA LYS A 343 -18.96 -34.99 -19.28
C LYS A 343 -17.61 -35.08 -18.60
N GLU A 344 -16.67 -35.68 -19.33
CA GLU A 344 -15.24 -35.51 -19.13
C GLU A 344 -14.92 -34.02 -19.12
N THR A 345 -14.31 -33.54 -18.04
CA THR A 345 -13.53 -32.32 -18.07
C THR A 345 -12.12 -32.73 -18.48
N THR A 346 -11.86 -32.74 -19.78
CA THR A 346 -10.51 -32.79 -20.33
C THR A 346 -9.75 -31.54 -19.91
N ALA A 347 -8.61 -31.72 -19.25
CA ALA A 347 -7.54 -30.75 -19.27
C ALA A 347 -7.08 -30.51 -20.73
N PRO A 348 -6.63 -29.28 -21.03
CA PRO A 348 -5.33 -29.14 -21.68
C PRO A 348 -4.49 -28.15 -20.85
N ALA A 349 -3.27 -28.52 -20.45
CA ALA A 349 -2.07 -28.39 -21.28
C ALA A 349 -1.82 -26.93 -21.71
N SER A 350 -0.71 -26.40 -21.20
CA SER A 350 -0.08 -25.13 -21.55
C SER A 350 -0.07 -24.85 -23.05
N PRO A 351 0.04 -23.55 -23.41
CA PRO A 351 1.05 -23.20 -24.40
C PRO A 351 2.09 -22.24 -23.81
N LEU A 352 3.35 -22.63 -23.98
CA LEU A 352 4.44 -21.69 -24.21
C LEU A 352 4.04 -20.84 -25.41
N ASP A 353 4.04 -19.52 -25.27
CA ASP A 353 4.04 -18.64 -26.42
C ASP A 353 5.05 -17.50 -26.23
N GLU A 354 5.93 -17.43 -27.22
CA GLU A 354 7.03 -16.50 -27.38
C GLU A 354 6.51 -15.07 -27.50
N ALA A 355 6.84 -14.22 -26.53
CA ALA A 355 6.64 -12.79 -26.66
C ALA A 355 7.71 -12.21 -27.60
N LYS A 356 7.33 -12.08 -28.88
CA LYS A 356 8.00 -11.27 -29.90
C LYS A 356 8.32 -9.87 -29.36
N ALA A 357 9.61 -9.57 -29.26
CA ALA A 357 10.11 -8.21 -29.11
C ALA A 357 9.74 -7.39 -30.36
N LYS A 358 8.89 -6.37 -30.18
CA LYS A 358 8.69 -5.32 -31.17
C LYS A 358 9.76 -4.25 -30.95
N ASN A 359 10.59 -4.05 -31.97
CA ASN A 359 11.59 -2.99 -32.07
C ASN A 359 10.93 -1.61 -31.95
N ASN A 360 11.15 -0.93 -30.83
CA ASN A 360 11.18 0.53 -30.81
C ASN A 360 12.63 0.95 -31.00
N LYS A 361 12.90 1.57 -32.16
CA LYS A 361 14.22 2.04 -32.56
C LYS A 361 14.47 3.40 -31.92
N GLU A 362 14.91 3.39 -30.66
CA GLU A 362 15.70 4.50 -30.11
C GLU A 362 17.17 4.21 -30.43
N GLU A 363 17.83 5.11 -31.17
CA GLU A 363 19.25 4.99 -31.48
C GLU A 363 20.08 4.99 -30.19
N ALA A 364 20.71 3.86 -29.90
CA ALA A 364 21.66 3.74 -28.80
C ALA A 364 22.87 4.64 -29.08
N LYS A 365 23.04 5.68 -28.27
CA LYS A 365 24.18 6.59 -28.35
C LYS A 365 25.43 5.88 -27.77
N SER A 366 26.57 6.05 -28.44
CA SER A 366 27.86 5.46 -28.05
C SER A 366 28.19 5.64 -26.56
N PRO A 367 28.63 4.61 -25.82
CA PRO A 367 29.18 4.74 -24.48
C PRO A 367 30.55 5.45 -24.57
N ALA A 368 30.52 6.77 -24.68
CA ALA A 368 31.73 7.59 -24.78
C ALA A 368 32.48 7.64 -23.44
N ASP A 369 33.77 7.37 -23.49
CA ASP A 369 34.72 7.60 -22.42
C ASP A 369 35.32 9.02 -22.60
N GLU A 370 34.66 10.04 -22.03
CA GLU A 370 35.14 11.42 -22.11
C GLU A 370 36.08 11.75 -20.94
N SER A 371 37.38 11.72 -21.24
CA SER A 371 38.41 12.32 -20.41
C SER A 371 38.85 13.68 -21.00
N LYS A 372 38.28 14.79 -20.49
CA LYS A 372 38.98 16.05 -20.11
C LYS A 372 38.06 17.25 -19.84
N LYS A 373 38.26 17.83 -18.65
CA LYS A 373 38.10 19.24 -18.20
C LYS A 373 37.01 20.11 -18.85
N ASN A 374 35.98 20.45 -18.07
CA ASN A 374 35.67 21.86 -17.82
C ASN A 374 35.08 22.08 -16.41
N SER A 375 35.39 23.26 -15.88
CA SER A 375 35.15 23.73 -14.52
C SER A 375 33.73 24.24 -14.26
N GLN A 376 33.35 24.18 -12.97
CA GLN A 376 32.33 24.96 -12.25
C GLN A 376 30.85 24.71 -12.56
N SER A 377 30.20 24.00 -11.63
CA SER A 377 29.09 24.57 -10.85
C SER A 377 29.00 23.81 -9.53
N SER A 378 29.63 24.39 -8.50
CA SER A 378 29.54 23.92 -7.12
C SER A 378 28.22 24.42 -6.52
N SER A 379 27.21 23.56 -6.39
CA SER A 379 26.20 23.73 -5.36
C SER A 379 26.54 22.79 -4.21
N SER A 380 27.23 23.33 -3.22
CA SER A 380 27.36 22.71 -1.91
C SER A 380 25.98 22.64 -1.25
N SER A 381 25.43 21.45 -1.10
CA SER A 381 24.50 21.16 0.00
C SER A 381 25.15 20.12 0.89
N LYS A 382 25.85 20.62 1.90
CA LYS A 382 26.00 19.91 3.17
C LYS A 382 24.58 19.72 3.73
N ASP A 383 24.19 18.46 3.86
CA ASP A 383 23.60 17.86 5.06
C ASP A 383 23.11 16.48 4.65
N GLU A 384 24.06 15.60 4.37
CA GLU A 384 23.81 14.16 4.28
C GLU A 384 23.67 13.65 5.72
N VAL A 385 22.52 13.95 6.33
CA VAL A 385 22.08 13.28 7.55
C VAL A 385 21.80 11.84 7.15
N GLY A 386 22.73 10.96 7.51
CA GLY A 386 22.83 9.60 7.03
C GLY A 386 21.51 8.82 7.06
N LEU A 387 21.00 8.52 5.87
CA LEU A 387 20.03 7.45 5.65
C LEU A 387 20.78 6.30 4.97
N LYS A 388 20.79 5.13 5.60
CA LYS A 388 21.46 3.94 5.05
C LYS A 388 20.58 3.34 3.94
N PRO A 389 21.10 3.10 2.73
CA PRO A 389 20.38 2.38 1.69
C PRO A 389 19.90 1.02 2.22
N GLY A 390 18.58 0.78 2.18
CA GLY A 390 17.98 -0.47 2.65
C GLY A 390 17.50 -0.48 4.10
N GLU A 391 17.02 0.63 4.66
CA GLU A 391 16.09 0.57 5.81
C GLU A 391 14.76 -0.08 5.33
N THR A 392 14.79 -1.40 5.20
CA THR A 392 13.67 -2.24 4.75
C THR A 392 12.70 -2.56 5.88
N SER A 393 12.94 -2.02 7.08
CA SER A 393 11.95 -2.05 8.15
C SER A 393 10.80 -1.13 7.78
N GLY A 394 9.58 -1.67 7.80
CA GLY A 394 8.38 -0.85 7.63
C GLY A 394 8.26 0.27 8.65
N PRO A 395 7.29 1.17 8.46
CA PRO A 395 6.98 2.18 9.46
C PRO A 395 6.68 1.52 10.80
N LYS A 396 7.27 2.06 11.87
CA LYS A 396 7.19 1.52 13.23
C LYS A 396 6.17 2.27 14.05
#